data_AF-A0A951WNV5-F1
#
_entry.id   AF-A0A951WNV5-F1
#
_cell.length_a   1.000
_cell.length_b   1.000
_cell.length_c   1.000
_cell.angle_alpha   90.00
_cell.angle_beta   90.00
_cell.angle_gamma   90.00
#
_symmetry.space_group_name_H-M   'P 1'
#
loop_
_entity.id
_entity.type
_entity.pdbx_description
1 polymer ?
#
loop_
_entity_poly.entity_id
_entity_poly.type
_entity_poly.pdbx_seq_one_letter_code
_entity_poly.pdbx_strand_id
1 'polypeptide(L)'
;MSTSVKDRLITVKNNISKKAHIVVKTEICDTRCPHQCTTYVCPAKCFEIIESKMRFQYEDCIECGTCLHACDQGAVSWTFPDSGHGVSFKLG
;
A
#
# COMPACT_ATOMS: atom_id res chain seq x y z
N MET A 1 14.53 14.96 15.67
CA MET A 1 13.70 13.76 15.87
C MET A 1 13.34 13.21 14.51
N SER A 2 13.59 11.93 14.24
CA SER A 2 13.16 11.30 12.99
C SER A 2 11.63 11.11 13.04
N THR A 3 10.88 11.89 12.28
CA THR A 3 9.42 11.73 12.14
C THR A 3 9.12 10.43 11.38
N SER A 4 8.19 9.62 11.88
CA SER A 4 7.79 8.37 11.23
C SER A 4 7.03 8.64 9.93
N VAL A 5 6.91 7.62 9.05
CA VAL A 5 6.08 7.74 7.84
C VAL A 5 4.63 8.04 8.20
N LYS A 6 4.10 7.41 9.25
CA LYS A 6 2.74 7.65 9.74
C LYS A 6 2.51 9.11 10.13
N ASP A 7 3.48 9.74 10.81
CA ASP A 7 3.38 11.15 11.19
C ASP A 7 3.24 12.07 9.97
N ARG A 8 3.86 11.71 8.84
CA ARG A 8 3.76 12.47 7.59
C ARG A 8 2.41 12.25 6.91
N LEU A 9 1.90 11.02 6.93
CA LEU A 9 0.61 10.67 6.31
C LEU A 9 -0.57 11.41 6.94
N ILE A 10 -0.48 11.86 8.19
CA ILE A 10 -1.50 12.71 8.85
C ILE A 10 -1.79 14.00 8.06
N THR A 11 -0.83 14.48 7.27
CA THR A 11 -1.00 15.69 6.44
C THR A 11 -1.81 15.45 5.16
N VAL A 12 -1.99 14.18 4.77
CA VAL A 12 -2.76 13.78 3.60
C VAL A 12 -4.18 13.44 4.05
N LYS A 13 -5.18 14.10 3.45
CA LYS A 13 -6.57 13.75 3.72
C LYS A 13 -6.90 12.46 2.97
N ASN A 14 -7.37 11.43 3.66
CA ASN A 14 -7.82 10.18 3.06
C ASN A 14 -9.24 9.85 3.56
N ASN A 15 -10.18 9.67 2.64
CA ASN A 15 -11.51 9.13 2.97
C ASN A 15 -11.52 7.63 2.68
N ILE A 16 -11.28 6.81 3.70
CA ILE A 16 -11.08 5.36 3.55
C ILE A 16 -12.41 4.66 3.25
N SER A 17 -12.50 3.94 2.12
CA SER A 17 -13.64 3.07 1.81
C SER A 17 -13.61 1.80 2.66
N LYS A 18 -14.79 1.26 3.00
CA LYS A 18 -14.92 -0.08 3.61
C LYS A 18 -14.38 -1.19 2.70
N LYS A 19 -14.41 -0.96 1.39
CA LYS A 19 -13.88 -1.89 0.39
C LYS A 19 -12.45 -1.49 0.05
N ALA A 20 -11.51 -2.41 0.27
CA ALA A 20 -10.14 -2.22 -0.13
C ALA A 20 -10.06 -2.08 -1.66
N HIS A 21 -9.38 -1.02 -2.11
CA HIS A 21 -9.15 -0.75 -3.54
C HIS A 21 -7.94 -1.53 -4.09
N ILE A 22 -7.14 -2.13 -3.19
CA ILE A 22 -6.02 -3.02 -3.50
C ILE A 22 -6.29 -4.40 -2.90
N VAL A 23 -6.08 -5.44 -3.68
CA VAL A 23 -6.09 -6.83 -3.22
C VAL A 23 -4.69 -7.40 -3.38
N VAL A 24 -4.15 -8.00 -2.32
CA VAL A 24 -2.81 -8.58 -2.28
C VAL A 24 -2.89 -10.06 -1.97
N LYS A 25 -2.39 -10.90 -2.88
CA LYS A 25 -2.20 -12.34 -2.70
C LYS A 25 -0.92 -12.60 -1.91
N THR A 26 -0.98 -12.43 -0.59
CA THR A 26 0.18 -12.50 0.30
C THR A 26 0.88 -13.86 0.26
N GLU A 27 0.16 -14.92 -0.07
CA GLU A 27 0.72 -16.27 -0.26
C GLU A 27 1.78 -16.32 -1.36
N ILE A 28 1.67 -15.49 -2.41
CA ILE A 28 2.69 -15.38 -3.46
C ILE A 28 3.95 -14.75 -2.87
N CYS A 29 3.79 -13.71 -2.05
CA CYS A 29 4.88 -13.04 -1.37
C CYS A 29 5.61 -13.94 -0.37
N ASP A 30 4.87 -14.82 0.31
CA ASP A 30 5.41 -15.72 1.32
C ASP A 30 6.16 -16.93 0.73
N THR A 31 5.80 -17.36 -0.48
CA THR A 31 6.26 -18.67 -1.01
C THR A 31 7.11 -18.57 -2.26
N ARG A 32 6.92 -17.54 -3.09
CA ARG A 32 7.49 -17.46 -4.44
C ARG A 32 8.25 -16.18 -4.72
N CYS A 33 7.94 -15.09 -4.01
CA CYS A 33 8.55 -13.79 -4.24
C CYS A 33 9.96 -13.71 -3.63
N PRO A 34 11.03 -13.61 -4.44
CA PRO A 34 12.39 -13.66 -3.91
C PRO A 34 12.87 -12.31 -3.33
N HIS A 35 12.18 -11.21 -3.64
CA HIS A 35 12.64 -9.85 -3.29
C HIS A 35 11.63 -9.04 -2.48
N GLN A 36 10.36 -9.45 -2.39
CA GLN A 36 9.30 -8.77 -1.62
C GLN A 36 9.27 -7.24 -1.88
N CYS A 37 9.42 -6.83 -3.14
CA CYS A 37 9.75 -5.45 -3.53
C CYS A 37 8.76 -4.41 -3.01
N THR A 38 7.50 -4.80 -2.82
CA THR A 38 6.41 -3.93 -2.32
C THR A 38 6.70 -3.33 -0.94
N THR A 39 7.51 -3.98 -0.10
CA THR A 39 7.93 -3.47 1.21
C THR A 39 8.94 -2.32 1.10
N TYR A 40 9.69 -2.27 0.00
CA TYR A 40 10.70 -1.25 -0.25
C TYR A 40 10.14 -0.06 -1.04
N VAL A 41 9.27 -0.33 -2.01
CA VAL A 41 8.80 0.69 -2.96
C VAL A 41 7.55 1.43 -2.50
N CYS A 42 6.83 0.91 -1.50
CA CYS A 42 5.62 1.57 -1.01
C CYS A 42 5.97 2.78 -0.14
N PRO A 43 5.69 4.03 -0.59
CA PRO A 43 6.05 5.22 0.17
C PRO A 43 5.27 5.36 1.49
N ALA A 44 4.07 4.77 1.54
CA ALA A 44 3.19 4.80 2.70
C ALA A 44 3.43 3.63 3.68
N LYS A 45 4.37 2.72 3.39
CA LYS A 45 4.62 1.51 4.19
C LYS A 45 3.37 0.63 4.42
N CYS A 46 2.54 0.49 3.40
CA CYS A 46 1.37 -0.40 3.41
C CYS A 46 1.73 -1.90 3.47
N PHE A 47 2.99 -2.27 3.19
CA PHE A 47 3.47 -3.64 3.12
C PHE A 47 4.59 -3.85 4.14
N GLU A 48 4.52 -4.91 4.93
CA GLU A 48 5.52 -5.24 5.95
C GLU A 48 5.69 -6.77 6.06
N ILE A 49 6.91 -7.22 6.36
CA ILE A 49 7.16 -8.63 6.70
C ILE A 49 7.21 -8.75 8.21
N ILE A 50 6.29 -9.52 8.77
CA ILE A 50 6.25 -9.84 10.19
C ILE A 50 6.28 -11.36 10.31
N GLU A 51 7.23 -11.90 11.08
CA GLU A 51 7.37 -13.35 11.27
C GLU A 51 7.47 -14.13 9.94
N SER A 52 8.22 -13.61 8.98
CA SER A 52 8.37 -14.17 7.63
C SER A 52 7.06 -14.24 6.82
N LYS A 53 6.05 -13.46 7.20
CA LYS A 53 4.75 -13.36 6.52
C LYS A 53 4.48 -11.95 6.05
N MET A 54 4.01 -11.82 4.81
CA MET A 54 3.57 -10.55 4.25
C MET A 54 2.29 -10.07 4.95
N ARG A 55 2.35 -8.87 5.53
CA ARG A 55 1.23 -8.11 6.07
C ARG A 55 0.97 -6.91 5.16
N PHE A 56 -0.31 -6.66 4.90
CA PHE A 56 -0.75 -5.58 4.05
C PHE A 56 -1.90 -4.81 4.69
N GLN A 57 -1.84 -3.48 4.63
CA GLN A 57 -2.90 -2.57 5.04
C GLN A 57 -3.09 -1.48 3.97
N TYR A 58 -4.33 -1.16 3.61
CA TYR A 58 -4.63 -0.25 2.49
C TYR A 58 -5.05 1.16 2.96
N GLU A 59 -5.32 1.31 4.26
CA GLU A 59 -5.84 2.52 4.89
C GLU A 59 -4.88 3.71 4.79
N ASP A 60 -3.57 3.42 4.79
CA ASP A 60 -2.50 4.40 4.61
C ASP A 60 -2.15 4.64 3.13
N CYS A 61 -2.77 3.92 2.20
CA CYS A 61 -2.41 4.01 0.79
C CYS A 61 -2.70 5.41 0.22
N ILE A 62 -1.73 5.92 -0.54
CA ILE A 62 -1.80 7.24 -1.19
C ILE A 62 -2.08 7.17 -2.70
N GLU A 63 -2.59 6.04 -3.17
CA GLU A 63 -3.00 5.83 -4.57
C GLU A 63 -1.90 6.06 -5.63
N CYS A 64 -0.62 5.99 -5.24
CA CYS A 64 0.51 6.22 -6.14
C CYS A 64 0.72 5.13 -7.22
N GLY A 65 0.12 3.95 -7.07
CA GLY A 65 0.24 2.85 -8.04
C GLY A 65 1.59 2.12 -8.08
N THR A 66 2.62 2.56 -7.34
CA THR A 66 3.97 1.95 -7.42
C THR A 66 3.97 0.44 -7.14
N CYS A 67 3.18 -0.03 -6.18
CA CYS A 67 3.08 -1.45 -5.86
C CYS A 67 2.51 -2.30 -7.01
N LEU A 68 1.60 -1.74 -7.81
CA LEU A 68 1.05 -2.40 -9.00
C LEU A 68 2.13 -2.59 -10.06
N HIS A 69 2.93 -1.55 -10.31
CA HIS A 69 3.94 -1.58 -11.38
C HIS A 69 5.23 -2.32 -10.97
N ALA A 70 5.61 -2.27 -9.70
CA ALA A 70 6.84 -2.89 -9.22
C ALA A 70 6.68 -4.40 -8.95
N CYS A 71 5.45 -4.89 -8.73
CA CYS A 71 5.20 -6.29 -8.47
C CYS A 71 5.19 -7.09 -9.78
N ASP A 72 6.29 -7.77 -10.06
CA ASP A 72 6.45 -8.69 -11.19
C ASP A 72 5.89 -10.10 -10.92
N GLN A 73 5.55 -10.41 -9.67
CA GLN A 73 5.03 -11.72 -9.25
C GLN A 73 3.50 -11.88 -9.46
N GLY A 74 2.80 -10.82 -9.89
CA GLY A 74 1.34 -10.84 -10.06
C GLY A 74 0.55 -10.93 -8.75
N ALA A 75 1.15 -10.48 -7.63
CA ALA A 75 0.51 -10.53 -6.31
C ALA A 75 -0.45 -9.37 -6.04
N VAL A 76 -0.32 -8.25 -6.76
CA VAL A 76 -1.08 -7.01 -6.52
C VAL A 76 -2.14 -6.84 -7.61
N SER A 77 -3.39 -6.63 -7.19
CA SER A 77 -4.47 -6.13 -8.03
C SER A 77 -4.94 -4.79 -7.49
N TRP A 78 -5.05 -3.80 -8.37
CA TRP A 78 -5.32 -2.41 -7.99
C TRP A 78 -6.51 -1.86 -8.78
N THR A 79 -7.38 -1.16 -8.08
CA THR A 79 -8.52 -0.42 -8.64
C THR A 79 -8.62 0.93 -7.94
N PHE A 80 -9.34 1.88 -8.53
CA PHE A 80 -9.67 3.11 -7.81
C PHE A 80 -10.65 2.83 -6.68
N PRO A 81 -10.58 3.57 -5.56
CA PRO A 81 -11.63 3.57 -4.55
C PRO A 81 -12.99 3.95 -5.14
N ASP A 82 -14.06 3.55 -4.44
CA ASP A 82 -15.41 3.95 -4.82
C ASP A 82 -15.57 5.49 -4.77
N SER A 83 -16.48 6.02 -5.58
CA SER A 83 -16.74 7.47 -5.66
C SER A 83 -16.88 8.12 -4.28
N GLY A 84 -16.16 9.23 -4.08
CA GLY A 84 -16.13 9.98 -2.83
C GLY A 84 -15.10 9.47 -1.80
N HIS A 85 -14.42 8.35 -2.07
CA HIS A 85 -13.34 7.84 -1.23
C HIS A 85 -11.97 8.10 -1.87
N GLY A 86 -10.92 7.84 -1.09
CA GLY A 86 -9.54 7.98 -1.53
C GLY A 86 -8.84 9.23 -0.99
N VAL A 87 -7.63 9.45 -1.50
CA VAL A 87 -6.77 10.56 -1.08
C VAL A 87 -7.12 11.89 -1.74
N SER A 88 -6.94 12.96 -0.98
CA SER A 88 -7.11 14.33 -1.41
C SER A 88 -5.91 15.16 -0.96
N PHE A 89 -5.10 15.58 -1.93
CA PHE A 89 -3.94 16.43 -1.72
C PHE A 89 -4.35 17.90 -1.73
N LYS A 90 -3.99 18.65 -0.69
CA LYS A 90 -4.35 20.06 -0.57
C LYS A 90 -3.64 20.97 -1.58
N LEU A 91 -2.39 20.64 -1.93
CA LEU A 91 -1.51 21.50 -2.74
C LEU A 91 -1.00 20.83 -4.02
N GLY A 92 -1.51 19.65 -4.38
CA GLY A 92 -0.97 18.84 -5.48
C GLY A 92 0.29 18.11 -5.06
#